data_AF-A0AAU6XDE7-F1
#
_entry.id   AF-A0AAU6XDE7-F1
#
_cell.length_a   1.000
_cell.length_b   1.000
_cell.length_c   1.000
_cell.angle_alpha   90.00
_cell.angle_beta   90.00
_cell.angle_gamma   90.00
#
_symmetry.space_group_name_H-M   'P 1'
#
loop_
_entity.id
_entity.type
_entity.pdbx_description
1 polymer ?
#
loop_
_entity_poly.entity_id
_entity_poly.type
_entity_poly.pdbx_seq_one_letter_code
_entity_poly.pdbx_strand_id
1 'polypeptide(L)'
;MVPTTEATDRIELVFSLFDADGNGYLERADFDLMSNRVVAAVPAAREAVKERMAGAFRRYGETLLTELDANGDGRVSPEEFTSVVLNPQRFDAAVDEFAEALAAMGDPDGDGFVARPEFVALMIAIGFARPNIEALFEAFGPDGEDRVRVSTWADAIRDYYRPEKSGIAGDHLVPRA
;
A
#
# COMPACT_ATOMS: atom_id res chain seq x y z
N MET A 1 -16.79 -15.32 -9.64
CA MET A 1 -15.54 -16.04 -9.33
C MET A 1 -15.38 -15.94 -7.83
N VAL A 2 -15.22 -17.05 -7.10
CA VAL A 2 -15.02 -16.99 -5.64
C VAL A 2 -13.57 -16.52 -5.43
N PRO A 3 -13.30 -15.46 -4.65
CA PRO A 3 -11.93 -15.05 -4.37
C PRO A 3 -11.16 -16.24 -3.78
N THR A 4 -9.93 -16.44 -4.22
CA THR A 4 -9.01 -17.42 -3.62
C THR A 4 -8.73 -17.01 -2.17
N THR A 5 -8.38 -17.98 -1.32
CA THR A 5 -8.01 -17.71 0.09
C THR A 5 -6.93 -16.61 0.18
N GLU A 6 -5.93 -16.64 -0.71
CA GLU A 6 -4.89 -15.61 -0.79
C GLU A 6 -5.44 -14.20 -1.08
N ALA A 7 -6.44 -14.07 -1.96
CA ALA A 7 -7.05 -12.78 -2.24
C ALA A 7 -7.83 -12.27 -1.02
N THR A 8 -8.57 -13.14 -0.32
CA THR A 8 -9.28 -12.76 0.91
C THR A 8 -8.33 -12.32 2.01
N ASP A 9 -7.24 -13.06 2.25
CA ASP A 9 -6.26 -12.71 3.28
C ASP A 9 -5.56 -11.37 2.97
N ARG A 10 -5.27 -11.08 1.70
CA ARG A 10 -4.75 -9.77 1.28
C ARG A 10 -5.76 -8.65 1.51
N ILE A 11 -7.05 -8.88 1.24
CA ILE A 11 -8.10 -7.88 1.46
C ILE A 11 -8.20 -7.53 2.95
N GLU A 12 -8.22 -8.54 3.83
CA GLU A 12 -8.23 -8.34 5.27
C GLU A 12 -6.98 -7.59 5.76
N LEU A 13 -5.80 -7.96 5.25
CA LEU A 13 -4.56 -7.26 5.56
C LEU A 13 -4.58 -5.80 5.07
N VAL A 14 -4.99 -5.55 3.83
CA VAL A 14 -5.12 -4.19 3.28
C VAL A 14 -6.06 -3.35 4.13
N PHE A 15 -7.21 -3.91 4.54
CA PHE A 15 -8.13 -3.23 5.43
C PHE A 15 -7.46 -2.87 6.76
N SER A 16 -6.81 -3.84 7.41
CA SER A 16 -6.11 -3.61 8.67
C SER A 16 -4.95 -2.62 8.55
N LEU A 17 -4.32 -2.49 7.39
CA LEU A 17 -3.28 -1.50 7.17
C LEU A 17 -3.90 -0.12 7.03
N PHE A 18 -4.97 0.01 6.24
CA PHE A 18 -5.68 1.27 6.08
C PHE A 18 -6.38 1.72 7.36
N ASP A 19 -6.83 0.82 8.24
CA ASP A 19 -7.35 1.12 9.58
C ASP A 19 -6.18 1.47 10.53
N ALA A 20 -5.65 2.69 10.37
CA ALA A 20 -4.41 3.10 11.00
C ALA A 20 -4.54 3.35 12.51
N ASP A 21 -5.75 3.67 12.99
CA ASP A 21 -6.09 3.83 14.40
C ASP A 21 -6.63 2.54 15.06
N GLY A 22 -7.02 1.54 14.26
CA GLY A 22 -7.48 0.23 14.72
C GLY A 22 -8.92 0.24 15.25
N ASN A 23 -9.73 1.19 14.81
CA ASN A 23 -11.12 1.33 15.25
C ASN A 23 -12.10 0.41 14.51
N GLY A 24 -11.63 -0.30 13.48
CA GLY A 24 -12.40 -1.23 12.68
C GLY A 24 -13.16 -0.60 11.51
N TYR A 25 -12.91 0.67 11.21
CA TYR A 25 -13.50 1.41 10.09
C TYR A 25 -12.42 2.19 9.36
N LEU A 26 -12.55 2.34 8.03
CA LEU A 26 -11.68 3.23 7.28
C LEU A 26 -12.28 4.62 7.23
N GLU A 27 -11.56 5.60 7.77
CA GLU A 27 -11.95 6.99 7.80
C GLU A 27 -10.88 7.87 7.16
N ARG A 28 -11.25 9.11 6.84
CA ARG A 28 -10.30 10.10 6.31
C ARG A 28 -9.11 10.30 7.27
N ALA A 29 -9.36 10.20 8.56
CA ALA A 29 -8.33 10.33 9.60
C ALA A 29 -7.24 9.25 9.47
N ASP A 30 -7.58 8.04 9.05
CA ASP A 30 -6.60 6.97 8.91
C ASP A 30 -5.63 7.22 7.76
N PHE A 31 -6.13 7.73 6.64
CA PHE A 31 -5.29 8.12 5.51
C PHE A 31 -4.34 9.26 5.89
N ASP A 32 -4.81 10.23 6.68
CA ASP A 32 -3.97 11.31 7.20
C ASP A 32 -2.91 10.77 8.18
N LEU A 33 -3.28 9.83 9.07
CA LEU A 33 -2.34 9.17 9.98
C LEU A 33 -1.28 8.39 9.22
N MET A 34 -1.67 7.59 8.23
CA MET A 34 -0.74 6.81 7.42
C MET A 34 0.18 7.70 6.60
N SER A 35 -0.36 8.75 5.97
CA SER A 35 0.43 9.74 5.25
C SER A 35 1.51 10.35 6.15
N ASN A 36 1.14 10.75 7.38
CA ASN A 36 2.10 11.30 8.33
C ASN A 36 3.18 10.30 8.75
N ARG A 37 2.81 9.02 8.96
CA ARG A 37 3.79 7.95 9.26
C ARG A 37 4.77 7.73 8.12
N VAL A 38 4.28 7.66 6.88
CA VAL A 38 5.11 7.44 5.69
C VAL A 38 6.04 8.62 5.42
N VAL A 39 5.54 9.84 5.54
CA VAL A 39 6.36 11.06 5.38
C VAL A 39 7.44 11.15 6.47
N ALA A 40 7.13 10.75 7.70
CA ALA A 40 8.11 10.71 8.79
C ALA A 40 9.16 9.60 8.62
N ALA A 41 8.83 8.53 7.90
CA ALA A 41 9.73 7.38 7.69
C ALA A 41 10.91 7.69 6.76
N VAL A 42 10.73 8.64 5.83
CA VAL A 42 11.80 9.06 4.90
C VAL A 42 12.04 10.57 5.01
N PRO A 43 12.73 11.03 6.06
CA PRO A 43 13.04 12.46 6.22
C PRO A 43 13.86 13.02 5.06
N ALA A 44 14.68 12.17 4.43
CA ALA A 44 15.55 12.49 3.31
C ALA A 44 14.78 12.78 1.99
N ALA A 45 13.53 12.35 1.88
CA ALA A 45 12.71 12.62 0.71
C ALA A 45 12.49 14.14 0.55
N ARG A 46 12.48 14.60 -0.70
CA ARG A 46 12.23 16.02 -1.01
C ARG A 46 10.80 16.40 -0.60
N GLU A 47 10.60 17.63 -0.17
CA GLU A 47 9.27 18.13 0.23
C GLU A 47 8.21 17.96 -0.87
N ALA A 48 8.58 18.14 -2.15
CA ALA A 48 7.68 17.89 -3.27
C ALA A 48 7.22 16.42 -3.39
N VAL A 49 8.07 15.46 -3.01
CA VAL A 49 7.71 14.02 -3.01
C VAL A 49 6.80 13.72 -1.82
N LYS A 50 7.10 14.29 -0.64
CA LYS A 50 6.24 14.20 0.55
C LYS A 50 4.84 14.77 0.30
N GLU A 51 4.76 15.95 -0.34
CA GLU A 51 3.49 16.57 -0.73
C GLU A 51 2.73 15.72 -1.77
N ARG A 52 3.44 15.14 -2.75
CA ARG A 52 2.83 14.22 -3.73
C ARG A 52 2.26 12.99 -3.03
N MET A 53 3.00 12.39 -2.10
CA MET A 53 2.56 11.23 -1.33
C MET A 53 1.33 11.55 -0.47
N ALA A 54 1.37 12.65 0.27
CA ALA A 54 0.23 13.08 1.09
C ALA A 54 -1.01 13.41 0.23
N GLY A 55 -0.80 13.99 -0.95
CA GLY A 55 -1.87 14.22 -1.93
C GLY A 55 -2.46 12.91 -2.47
N ALA A 56 -1.61 11.93 -2.78
CA ALA A 56 -2.02 10.62 -3.29
C ALA A 56 -2.84 9.85 -2.25
N PHE A 57 -2.38 9.79 -0.99
CA PHE A 57 -3.15 9.19 0.11
C PHE A 57 -4.52 9.81 0.28
N ARG A 58 -4.59 11.15 0.25
CA ARG A 58 -5.86 11.87 0.39
C ARG A 58 -6.81 11.59 -0.77
N ARG A 59 -6.34 11.64 -2.01
CA ARG A 59 -7.15 11.33 -3.20
C ARG A 59 -7.63 9.88 -3.19
N TYR A 60 -6.74 8.96 -2.84
CA TYR A 60 -7.07 7.55 -2.70
C TYR A 60 -8.15 7.33 -1.64
N GLY A 61 -7.94 7.87 -0.43
CA GLY A 61 -8.90 7.77 0.67
C GLY A 61 -10.25 8.43 0.37
N GLU A 62 -10.26 9.62 -0.26
CA GLU A 62 -11.51 10.29 -0.67
C GLU A 62 -12.25 9.48 -1.76
N THR A 63 -11.54 8.89 -2.71
CA THR A 63 -12.14 8.01 -3.74
C THR A 63 -12.68 6.74 -3.11
N LEU A 64 -11.93 6.13 -2.20
CA LEU A 64 -12.31 4.93 -1.47
C LEU A 64 -13.56 5.20 -0.63
N LEU A 65 -13.57 6.25 0.20
CA LEU A 65 -14.76 6.65 0.96
C LEU A 65 -15.95 6.88 0.03
N THR A 66 -15.79 7.65 -1.05
CA THR A 66 -16.90 7.97 -1.96
C THR A 66 -17.48 6.75 -2.68
N GLU A 67 -16.64 5.79 -3.07
CA GLU A 67 -17.07 4.61 -3.81
C GLU A 67 -17.56 3.47 -2.90
N LEU A 68 -17.07 3.37 -1.67
CA LEU A 68 -17.38 2.27 -0.75
C LEU A 68 -18.36 2.63 0.37
N ASP A 69 -18.47 3.90 0.76
CA ASP A 69 -19.45 4.37 1.76
C ASP A 69 -20.85 4.34 1.15
N ALA A 70 -21.42 3.13 1.09
CA ALA A 70 -22.74 2.88 0.53
C ALA A 70 -23.85 3.47 1.41
N ASN A 71 -23.59 3.61 2.71
CA ASN A 71 -24.56 4.04 3.69
C ASN A 71 -24.52 5.56 3.97
N GLY A 72 -23.42 6.24 3.58
CA GLY A 72 -23.22 7.68 3.69
C GLY A 72 -22.83 8.16 5.08
N ASP A 73 -22.27 7.30 5.94
CA ASP A 73 -21.87 7.66 7.31
C ASP A 73 -20.44 8.21 7.41
N GLY A 74 -19.74 8.34 6.28
CA GLY A 74 -18.42 8.94 6.17
C GLY A 74 -17.27 8.00 6.57
N ARG A 75 -17.55 6.69 6.69
CA ARG A 75 -16.59 5.65 7.04
C ARG A 75 -16.88 4.37 6.25
N VAL A 76 -15.89 3.51 6.09
CA VAL A 76 -16.04 2.23 5.38
C VAL A 76 -15.90 1.07 6.34
N SER A 77 -16.95 0.27 6.45
CA SER A 77 -16.94 -0.99 7.21
C SER A 77 -16.20 -2.12 6.45
N PRO A 78 -15.73 -3.17 7.15
CA PRO A 78 -15.13 -4.35 6.50
C PRO A 78 -16.05 -5.00 5.46
N GLU A 79 -17.37 -5.00 5.71
CA GLU A 79 -18.38 -5.53 4.80
C GLU A 79 -18.50 -4.70 3.52
N GLU A 80 -18.48 -3.37 3.64
CA GLU A 80 -18.47 -2.44 2.50
C GLU A 80 -17.17 -2.57 1.71
N PHE A 81 -16.04 -2.68 2.40
CA PHE A 81 -14.72 -2.91 1.81
C PHE A 81 -14.69 -4.18 0.96
N THR A 82 -15.09 -5.31 1.55
CA THR A 82 -15.09 -6.61 0.88
C THR A 82 -16.03 -6.65 -0.31
N SER A 83 -17.19 -6.00 -0.22
CA SER A 83 -18.20 -6.00 -1.28
C SER A 83 -17.72 -5.29 -2.55
N VAL A 84 -16.90 -4.24 -2.41
CA VAL A 84 -16.47 -3.39 -3.52
C VAL A 84 -15.05 -3.71 -4.02
N VAL A 85 -14.16 -4.23 -3.16
CA VAL A 85 -12.82 -4.69 -3.58
C VAL A 85 -12.86 -5.84 -4.59
N LEU A 86 -14.01 -6.51 -4.72
CA LEU A 86 -14.28 -7.44 -5.82
C LEU A 86 -14.45 -6.76 -7.20
N ASN A 87 -14.37 -5.42 -7.27
CA ASN A 87 -14.48 -4.63 -8.50
C ASN A 87 -13.29 -3.64 -8.65
N PRO A 88 -12.05 -4.15 -8.77
CA PRO A 88 -10.80 -3.37 -8.70
C PRO A 88 -10.65 -2.31 -9.79
N GLN A 89 -11.33 -2.46 -10.93
CA GLN A 89 -11.23 -1.58 -12.10
C GLN A 89 -11.57 -0.11 -11.79
N ARG A 90 -12.36 0.15 -10.74
CA ARG A 90 -12.69 1.52 -10.32
C ARG A 90 -11.56 2.21 -9.57
N PHE A 91 -10.65 1.44 -8.98
CA PHE A 91 -9.56 1.93 -8.14
C PHE A 91 -8.21 1.90 -8.86
N ASP A 92 -8.11 1.28 -10.04
CA ASP A 92 -6.86 1.14 -10.80
C ASP A 92 -6.09 2.46 -10.91
N ALA A 93 -6.75 3.58 -11.24
CA ALA A 93 -6.08 4.87 -11.37
C ALA A 93 -5.55 5.41 -10.03
N ALA A 94 -6.30 5.22 -8.94
CA ALA A 94 -5.89 5.68 -7.62
C ALA A 94 -4.79 4.78 -7.03
N VAL A 95 -4.85 3.46 -7.29
CA VAL A 95 -3.82 2.48 -6.96
C VAL A 95 -2.53 2.76 -7.74
N ASP A 96 -2.62 3.09 -9.03
CA ASP A 96 -1.46 3.44 -9.85
C ASP A 96 -0.77 4.70 -9.31
N GLU A 97 -1.55 5.75 -9.00
CA GLU A 97 -1.00 6.97 -8.41
C GLU A 97 -0.35 6.70 -7.05
N PHE A 98 -0.99 5.86 -6.22
CA PHE A 98 -0.45 5.45 -4.92
C PHE A 98 0.86 4.67 -5.07
N ALA A 99 0.91 3.69 -5.98
CA ALA A 99 2.09 2.89 -6.23
C ALA A 99 3.26 3.75 -6.71
N GLU A 100 3.02 4.69 -7.63
CA GLU A 100 4.06 5.62 -8.10
C GLU A 100 4.55 6.55 -6.99
N ALA A 101 3.63 7.10 -6.18
CA ALA A 101 4.00 8.01 -5.10
C ALA A 101 4.81 7.31 -4.01
N LEU A 102 4.41 6.08 -3.63
CA LEU A 102 5.11 5.28 -2.64
C LEU A 102 6.49 4.86 -3.16
N ALA A 103 6.57 4.45 -4.43
CA ALA A 103 7.83 4.09 -5.06
C ALA A 103 8.80 5.28 -5.13
N ALA A 104 8.31 6.47 -5.47
CA ALA A 104 9.11 7.69 -5.47
C ALA A 104 9.57 8.14 -4.07
N MET A 105 8.83 7.80 -3.01
CA MET A 105 9.28 8.06 -1.63
C MET A 105 10.48 7.18 -1.24
N GLY A 106 10.61 5.99 -1.83
CA GLY A 106 11.75 5.08 -1.62
C GLY A 106 12.99 5.42 -2.44
N ASP A 107 12.85 6.29 -3.44
CA ASP A 107 13.93 6.77 -4.32
C ASP A 107 14.07 8.30 -4.18
N PRO A 108 14.58 8.78 -3.03
CA PRO A 108 14.69 10.20 -2.75
C PRO A 108 15.73 10.92 -3.63
N ASP A 109 16.72 10.21 -4.16
CA ASP A 109 17.78 10.72 -5.03
C ASP A 109 17.46 10.61 -6.53
N GLY A 110 16.43 9.84 -6.89
CA GLY A 110 15.93 9.72 -8.26
C GLY A 110 16.81 8.87 -9.14
N ASP A 111 17.55 7.91 -8.57
CA ASP A 111 18.45 7.01 -9.29
C ASP A 111 17.70 5.81 -9.92
N GLY A 112 16.40 5.67 -9.60
CA GLY A 112 15.53 4.60 -10.08
C GLY A 112 15.63 3.32 -9.24
N PHE A 113 16.29 3.36 -8.09
CA PHE A 113 16.45 2.27 -7.17
C PHE A 113 15.97 2.64 -5.76
N VAL A 114 15.46 1.63 -5.04
CA VAL A 114 15.09 1.73 -3.63
C VAL A 114 16.03 0.83 -2.86
N ALA A 115 16.80 1.43 -1.97
CA ALA A 115 17.70 0.69 -1.10
C ALA A 115 16.92 0.05 0.06
N ARG A 116 17.48 -1.05 0.59
CA ARG A 116 16.87 -1.82 1.68
C ARG A 116 16.42 -0.99 2.89
N PRO A 117 17.21 -0.04 3.44
CA PRO A 117 16.78 0.68 4.64
C PRO A 117 15.57 1.60 4.38
N GLU A 118 15.51 2.27 3.23
CA GLU A 118 14.38 3.10 2.80
C GLU A 118 13.13 2.25 2.59
N PHE A 119 13.27 1.13 1.89
CA PHE A 119 12.18 0.17 1.69
C PHE A 119 11.61 -0.33 3.02
N VAL A 120 12.49 -0.78 3.93
CA VAL A 120 12.07 -1.30 5.23
C VAL A 120 11.42 -0.22 6.08
N ALA A 121 11.95 1.00 6.10
CA ALA A 121 11.37 2.12 6.84
C ALA A 121 9.96 2.45 6.34
N LEU A 122 9.76 2.53 5.02
CA LEU A 122 8.46 2.80 4.40
C LEU A 122 7.45 1.70 4.71
N MET A 123 7.83 0.43 4.56
CA MET A 123 6.93 -0.69 4.78
C MET A 123 6.57 -0.86 6.26
N ILE A 124 7.49 -0.59 7.19
CA ILE A 124 7.18 -0.55 8.63
C ILE A 124 6.21 0.59 8.95
N ALA A 125 6.38 1.77 8.32
CA ALA A 125 5.51 2.91 8.55
C ALA A 125 4.08 2.70 8.03
N ILE A 126 3.93 1.89 6.98
CA ILE A 126 2.62 1.43 6.49
C ILE A 126 1.97 0.43 7.48
N GLY A 127 2.78 -0.33 8.24
CA GLY A 127 2.30 -1.27 9.25
C GLY A 127 2.65 -2.73 8.99
N PHE A 128 3.45 -3.03 7.97
CA PHE A 128 3.85 -4.40 7.67
C PHE A 128 4.85 -4.96 8.70
N ALA A 129 4.76 -6.26 8.96
CA ALA A 129 5.68 -6.94 9.85
C ALA A 129 7.07 -7.08 9.20
N ARG A 130 8.13 -6.70 9.93
CA ARG A 130 9.52 -6.75 9.44
C ARG A 130 9.94 -8.08 8.77
N PRO A 131 9.62 -9.27 9.31
CA PRO A 131 9.98 -10.53 8.66
C PRO A 131 9.38 -10.67 7.26
N ASN A 132 8.16 -10.19 7.07
CA ASN A 132 7.43 -10.24 5.80
C ASN A 132 8.00 -9.23 4.79
N ILE A 133 8.38 -8.04 5.28
CA ILE A 133 9.05 -7.01 4.48
C ILE A 133 10.39 -7.53 3.94
N GLU A 134 11.19 -8.18 4.80
CA GLU A 134 12.48 -8.74 4.38
C GLU A 134 12.28 -9.85 3.34
N ALA A 135 11.30 -10.74 3.53
CA ALA A 135 10.96 -11.77 2.56
C ALA A 135 10.52 -11.19 1.20
N LEU A 136 9.69 -10.14 1.21
CA LEU A 136 9.28 -9.44 0.00
C LEU A 136 10.48 -8.82 -0.72
N PHE A 137 11.39 -8.17 0.02
CA PHE A 137 12.56 -7.54 -0.56
C PHE A 137 13.47 -8.55 -1.23
N GLU A 138 13.71 -9.70 -0.60
CA GLU A 138 14.46 -10.81 -1.22
C GLU A 138 13.76 -11.36 -2.48
N ALA A 139 12.43 -11.44 -2.47
CA ALA A 139 11.65 -11.90 -3.61
C ALA A 139 11.76 -10.97 -4.84
N PHE A 140 12.04 -9.68 -4.63
CA PHE A 140 12.33 -8.75 -5.72
C PHE A 140 13.70 -8.95 -6.36
N GLY A 141 14.59 -9.71 -5.73
CA GLY A 141 15.94 -9.97 -6.24
C GLY A 141 16.80 -8.71 -6.22
N PRO A 142 17.26 -8.27 -5.02
CA PRO A 142 18.09 -7.08 -4.92
C PRO A 142 19.40 -7.24 -5.70
N ASP A 143 19.95 -6.11 -6.14
CA ASP A 143 21.26 -6.06 -6.78
C ASP A 143 22.40 -6.30 -5.76
N GLY A 144 23.64 -6.26 -6.24
CA GLY A 144 24.82 -6.43 -5.38
C GLY A 144 25.03 -5.32 -4.34
N GLU A 145 24.21 -4.26 -4.37
CA GLU A 145 24.24 -3.13 -3.45
C GLU A 145 22.99 -3.10 -2.55
N ASP A 146 22.22 -4.20 -2.47
CA ASP A 146 20.99 -4.31 -1.68
C ASP A 146 19.92 -3.30 -2.10
N ARG A 147 19.72 -3.13 -3.42
CA ARG A 147 18.69 -2.25 -3.98
C ARG A 147 17.78 -2.97 -4.96
N VAL A 148 16.53 -2.51 -5.04
CA VAL A 148 15.53 -2.99 -6.00
C VAL A 148 15.10 -1.85 -6.92
N ARG A 149 14.67 -2.15 -8.15
CA ARG A 149 14.19 -1.08 -9.05
C ARG A 149 12.88 -0.49 -8.56
N VAL A 150 12.76 0.83 -8.61
CA VAL A 150 11.52 1.57 -8.30
C VAL A 150 10.34 1.04 -9.11
N SER A 151 10.56 0.74 -10.40
CA SER A 151 9.51 0.16 -11.26
C SER A 151 9.05 -1.21 -10.80
N THR A 152 9.97 -2.06 -10.34
CA THR A 152 9.65 -3.40 -9.81
C THR A 152 8.80 -3.30 -8.56
N TRP A 153 9.11 -2.34 -7.68
CA TRP A 153 8.30 -2.12 -6.49
C TRP A 153 6.92 -1.55 -6.83
N ALA A 154 6.83 -0.56 -7.72
CA ALA A 154 5.55 -0.01 -8.18
C ALA A 154 4.66 -1.08 -8.80
N ASP A 155 5.20 -1.93 -9.68
CA ASP A 155 4.45 -3.02 -10.31
C ASP A 155 4.00 -4.07 -9.29
N ALA A 156 4.82 -4.35 -8.27
CA ALA A 156 4.43 -5.26 -7.19
C ALA A 156 3.29 -4.71 -6.33
N ILE A 157 3.27 -3.40 -6.05
CA ILE A 157 2.16 -2.75 -5.35
C ILE A 157 0.88 -2.88 -6.19
N ARG A 158 0.94 -2.59 -7.49
CA ARG A 158 -0.23 -2.74 -8.39
C ARG A 158 -0.75 -4.16 -8.41
N ASP A 159 0.14 -5.14 -8.47
CA ASP A 159 -0.21 -6.55 -8.46
C ASP A 159 -0.83 -6.99 -7.13
N TYR A 160 -0.37 -6.43 -6.01
CA TYR A 160 -0.92 -6.71 -4.68
C TYR A 160 -2.39 -6.34 -4.54
N TYR A 161 -2.82 -5.23 -5.16
CA TYR A 161 -4.22 -4.79 -5.18
C TYR A 161 -5.09 -5.51 -6.23
N ARG A 162 -4.53 -6.44 -7.02
CA ARG A 162 -5.30 -7.20 -8.02
C ARG A 162 -5.76 -8.54 -7.45
N PRO A 163 -7.06 -8.72 -7.16
CA PRO A 163 -7.58 -9.94 -6.56
C PRO A 163 -7.44 -11.17 -7.49
N GLU A 164 -7.32 -10.99 -8.81
CA GLU A 164 -7.13 -12.13 -9.72
C GLU A 164 -5.70 -12.68 -9.75
N LYS A 165 -4.72 -11.95 -9.19
CA LYS A 165 -3.32 -12.40 -9.15
C LYS A 165 -3.05 -13.26 -7.91
N SER A 166 -2.30 -14.33 -8.11
CA SER A 166 -1.86 -15.29 -7.07
C SER A 166 -0.40 -15.69 -7.33
N GLY A 167 0.36 -15.98 -6.29
CA GLY A 167 1.78 -16.32 -6.41
C GLY A 167 2.65 -15.11 -6.77
N ILE A 168 2.24 -13.92 -6.35
CA ILE A 168 3.00 -12.68 -6.54
C ILE A 168 3.94 -12.45 -5.35
N ALA A 169 4.98 -11.64 -5.54
CA ALA A 169 5.90 -11.29 -4.45
C ALA A 169 5.17 -10.70 -3.24
N GLY A 170 4.10 -9.92 -3.46
CA GLY A 170 3.25 -9.33 -2.42
C GLY A 170 2.59 -10.36 -1.48
N ASP A 171 2.47 -11.63 -1.87
CA ASP A 171 1.91 -12.67 -0.99
C ASP A 171 2.82 -12.96 0.22
N HIS A 172 4.09 -12.57 0.15
CA HIS A 172 5.00 -12.63 1.30
C HIS A 172 4.65 -11.61 2.40
N LEU A 173 3.83 -10.60 2.10
CA LEU A 173 3.37 -9.61 3.08
C LEU A 173 2.30 -10.16 4.02
N VAL A 174 1.56 -11.18 3.58
CA VAL A 174 0.51 -11.83 4.35
C VAL A 174 1.14 -12.82 5.33
N PRO A 175 0.89 -12.69 6.65
CA PRO A 175 1.32 -13.70 7.61
C PRO A 175 0.71 -15.05 7.24
N ARG A 176 1.55 -16.04 6.92
CA ARG A 176 1.06 -17.42 6.77
C ARG A 176 0.71 -17.95 8.16
N ALA A 177 -0.56 -18.29 8.35
CA ALA A 177 -1.08 -18.94 9.56
C ALA A 177 -0.42 -20.30 9.82
#